data_AF-A0A2I0XC88-F1
#
_entry.id   AF-A0A2I0XC88-F1
#
_cell.length_a   1.000
_cell.length_b   1.000
_cell.length_c   1.000
_cell.angle_alpha   90.00
_cell.angle_beta   90.00
_cell.angle_gamma   90.00
#
_symmetry.space_group_name_H-M   'P 1'
#
loop_
_entity.id
_entity.type
_entity.pdbx_description
1 polymer ?
#
loop_
_entity_poly.entity_id
_entity_poly.type
_entity_poly.pdbx_seq_one_letter_code
_entity_poly.pdbx_strand_id
1 'polypeptide(L)'
;MPPEVALHLQDDELLDVLTKTGEKTGRLFVILSRGLVHRDGDYHRAVHVWIYAESTQELLLQRRADCKDSWPGLWDISSAGHISAGDSSLLTAR
;
A
#
# COMPACT_ATOMS: atom_id res chain seq x y z
N MET A 1 0.59 -16.88 27.08
CA MET A 1 -0.39 -16.35 26.12
C MET A 1 -0.26 -14.83 26.13
N PRO A 2 0.38 -14.17 25.15
CA PRO A 2 0.28 -12.73 24.99
C PRO A 2 -0.86 -12.37 24.02
N PRO A 3 -1.34 -11.11 24.09
CA PRO A 3 -2.76 -10.81 24.26
C PRO A 3 -3.51 -10.64 22.94
N GLU A 4 -4.82 -10.86 23.03
CA GLU A 4 -5.84 -10.58 22.05
C GLU A 4 -5.64 -9.19 21.41
N VAL A 5 -5.34 -9.18 20.11
CA VAL A 5 -5.49 -7.98 19.28
C VAL A 5 -6.87 -8.05 18.65
N ALA A 6 -7.65 -7.00 18.89
CA ALA A 6 -9.06 -6.87 18.58
C ALA A 6 -9.41 -7.32 17.15
N LEU A 7 -10.27 -8.33 17.06
CA LEU A 7 -11.00 -8.71 15.84
C LEU A 7 -12.16 -7.73 15.64
N HIS A 8 -11.92 -6.56 15.05
CA HIS A 8 -13.04 -5.84 14.42
C HIS A 8 -12.60 -4.78 13.41
N LEU A 9 -12.40 -5.14 12.14
CA LEU A 9 -12.37 -4.15 11.05
C LEU A 9 -12.87 -4.79 9.75
N GLN A 10 -14.19 -4.87 9.54
CA GLN A 10 -14.73 -5.02 8.19
C GLN A 10 -14.40 -3.71 7.46
N ASP A 11 -13.57 -3.76 6.40
CA ASP A 11 -13.18 -2.68 5.46
C ASP A 11 -11.81 -1.99 5.64
N ASP A 12 -11.00 -2.29 6.66
CA ASP A 12 -9.63 -1.74 6.71
C ASP A 12 -8.63 -2.56 5.88
N GLU A 13 -7.89 -1.89 5.01
CA GLU A 13 -6.76 -2.45 4.27
C GLU A 13 -5.66 -2.89 5.26
N LEU A 14 -5.33 -4.18 5.28
CA LEU A 14 -4.32 -4.78 6.16
C LEU A 14 -3.00 -4.96 5.44
N LEU A 15 -1.89 -4.53 6.04
CA LEU A 15 -0.56 -4.52 5.43
C LEU A 15 0.45 -5.31 6.27
N ASP A 16 1.37 -6.00 5.60
CA ASP A 16 2.56 -6.56 6.26
C ASP A 16 3.49 -5.41 6.72
N VAL A 17 3.87 -5.39 7.99
CA VAL A 17 4.94 -4.53 8.51
C VAL A 17 6.28 -5.20 8.24
N LEU A 18 7.21 -4.42 7.71
CA LEU A 18 8.49 -4.88 7.21
C LEU A 18 9.64 -4.14 7.88
N THR A 19 10.84 -4.67 7.73
CA THR A 19 12.07 -3.95 7.96
C THR A 19 12.30 -2.92 6.85
N LYS A 20 13.22 -1.99 7.07
CA LYS A 20 13.66 -1.02 6.04
C LYS A 20 14.20 -1.67 4.75
N THR A 21 14.62 -2.93 4.80
CA THR A 21 15.11 -3.71 3.64
C THR A 21 13.99 -4.48 2.95
N GLY A 22 12.74 -4.37 3.43
CA GLY A 22 11.58 -5.05 2.87
C GLY A 22 11.40 -6.50 3.35
N GLU A 23 12.13 -6.92 4.39
CA GLU A 23 12.01 -8.24 4.99
C GLU A 23 10.93 -8.26 6.06
N LYS A 24 10.33 -9.41 6.33
CA LYS A 24 9.33 -9.54 7.40
C LYS A 24 9.97 -9.37 8.78
N THR A 25 9.27 -8.74 9.72
CA THR A 25 9.79 -8.45 11.06
C THR A 25 9.94 -9.71 11.92
N GLY A 26 11.12 -10.33 11.89
CA GLY A 26 11.45 -11.46 12.77
C GLY A 26 10.60 -12.72 12.52
N ARG A 27 10.42 -13.53 13.57
CA ARG A 27 9.76 -14.85 13.49
C ARG A 27 8.21 -14.78 13.54
N LEU A 28 7.66 -13.64 13.97
CA LEU A 28 6.21 -13.40 14.03
C LEU A 28 5.85 -12.32 13.02
N PHE A 29 4.92 -12.63 12.10
CA PHE A 29 4.42 -11.65 11.14
C PHE A 29 3.58 -10.59 11.86
N VAL A 30 3.92 -9.32 11.64
CA VAL A 30 3.16 -8.17 12.15
C VAL A 30 2.31 -7.63 11.01
N ILE A 31 1.00 -7.61 11.20
CA ILE A 31 0.02 -7.10 10.24
C ILE A 31 -0.76 -5.99 10.95
N LEU A 32 -0.81 -4.83 10.34
CA LEU A 32 -1.51 -3.66 10.86
C LEU A 32 -2.42 -3.05 9.79
N SER A 33 -3.45 -2.30 10.20
CA SER A 33 -4.23 -1.53 9.24
C SER A 33 -3.39 -0.41 8.62
N ARG A 34 -3.70 -0.04 7.38
CA ARG A 34 -3.03 1.05 6.66
C ARG A 34 -2.93 2.33 7.51
N GLY A 35 -4.00 2.69 8.22
CA GLY A 35 -4.02 3.89 9.05
C GLY A 35 -2.95 3.87 10.15
N LEU A 36 -2.76 2.73 10.80
CA LEU A 36 -1.71 2.56 11.83
C LEU A 36 -0.32 2.60 11.20
N VAL A 37 -0.11 1.88 10.10
CA VAL A 37 1.16 1.84 9.38
C VAL A 37 1.59 3.24 8.93
N HIS A 38 0.67 4.03 8.36
CA HIS A 38 0.96 5.39 7.89
C HIS A 38 1.15 6.38 9.04
N ARG A 39 0.42 6.21 10.16
CA ARG A 39 0.60 7.05 11.36
C ARG A 39 1.98 6.88 11.97
N ASP A 40 2.45 5.64 12.11
CA ASP A 40 3.69 5.31 12.83
C ASP A 40 4.92 5.29 11.91
N GLY A 41 4.72 5.40 10.58
CA GLY A 41 5.80 5.40 9.60
C GLY A 41 6.42 4.02 9.36
N ASP A 42 5.64 2.96 9.61
CA ASP A 42 6.08 1.58 9.43
C ASP A 42 6.32 1.25 7.96
N TYR A 43 7.40 0.51 7.70
CA TYR A 43 7.70 0.04 6.35
C TYR A 43 6.67 -1.00 5.93
N HIS A 44 6.13 -0.84 4.74
CA HIS A 44 5.19 -1.74 4.08
C HIS A 44 5.47 -1.71 2.57
N ARG A 45 4.93 -2.67 1.82
CA ARG A 45 5.09 -2.70 0.36
C ARG A 45 3.97 -1.93 -0.33
N ALA A 46 4.33 -1.31 -1.44
CA ALA A 46 3.42 -0.68 -2.38
C ALA A 46 3.71 -1.19 -3.80
N VAL A 47 2.74 -1.03 -4.69
CA VAL A 47 2.86 -1.26 -6.13
C VAL A 47 2.63 0.04 -6.85
N HIS A 48 3.50 0.31 -7.82
CA HIS A 48 3.42 1.43 -8.74
C HIS A 48 3.25 0.87 -10.16
N VAL A 49 2.18 1.26 -10.84
CA VAL A 49 1.89 0.88 -12.23
C VAL A 49 2.04 2.11 -13.11
N TRP A 50 2.80 1.95 -14.20
CA TRP A 50 3.03 2.97 -15.22
C TRP A 50 2.42 2.52 -16.53
N ILE A 51 1.50 3.31 -17.07
CA ILE A 51 0.78 3.03 -18.32
C ILE A 51 1.35 3.96 -19.39
N TYR A 52 2.05 3.36 -20.34
CA TYR A 52 2.63 4.04 -21.49
C TYR A 52 1.88 3.67 -22.76
N ALA A 53 1.39 4.67 -23.49
CA ALA A 53 0.69 4.46 -24.74
C ALA A 53 1.68 4.50 -25.91
N GLU A 54 2.02 3.33 -26.46
CA GLU A 54 2.99 3.25 -27.57
C GLU A 54 2.55 4.03 -28.82
N SER A 55 1.24 4.10 -29.09
CA SER A 55 0.71 4.80 -30.26
C SER A 55 0.93 6.31 -30.23
N THR A 56 0.91 6.91 -29.04
CA THR A 56 1.09 8.37 -28.87
C THR A 56 2.43 8.74 -28.25
N GLN A 57 3.19 7.76 -27.75
CA GLN A 57 4.42 7.95 -26.97
C GLN A 57 4.19 8.76 -25.69
N GLU A 58 3.01 8.65 -25.10
CA GLU A 58 2.62 9.40 -23.90
C GLU A 58 2.55 8.50 -22.67
N LEU A 59 2.86 9.08 -21.52
CA LEU A 59 2.76 8.44 -20.21
C LEU A 59 1.53 8.97 -19.48
N LEU A 60 0.65 8.07 -19.07
CA LEU A 60 -0.53 8.45 -18.29
C LEU A 60 -0.11 8.83 -16.87
N LEU A 61 -0.47 10.03 -16.43
CA LEU A 61 -0.37 10.44 -15.02
C LEU A 61 -1.77 10.64 -14.46
N GLN A 62 -1.96 10.30 -13.19
CA GLN A 62 -3.23 10.56 -12.51
C GLN A 62 -3.16 11.89 -11.75
N ARG A 63 -4.26 12.62 -11.70
CA ARG A 63 -4.45 13.65 -10.67
C ARG A 63 -5.27 13.05 -9.54
N ARG A 64 -4.72 13.04 -8.34
CA ARG A 64 -5.36 12.45 -7.17
C ARG A 64 -6.65 13.20 -6.84
N ALA A 65 -7.70 12.46 -6.47
CA ALA A 65 -8.96 13.06 -6.05
C ALA A 65 -8.78 13.91 -4.78
N ASP A 66 -9.57 14.98 -4.66
CA ASP A 66 -9.49 15.90 -3.51
C ASP A 66 -9.88 15.24 -2.18
N CYS A 67 -10.63 14.13 -2.23
CA CYS A 67 -11.03 13.36 -1.06
C CYS A 67 -9.95 12.37 -0.57
N LYS A 68 -8.79 12.30 -1.23
CA LYS A 68 -7.69 11.44 -0.77
C LYS A 68 -7.13 11.99 0.53
N ASP A 69 -6.95 11.09 1.49
CA ASP A 69 -6.37 11.35 2.81
C ASP A 69 -4.88 11.74 2.76
N SER A 70 -4.16 11.26 1.75
CA SER A 70 -2.79 11.68 1.46
C SER A 70 -2.68 12.35 0.10
N TRP A 71 -2.02 13.52 0.07
CA TRP A 71 -1.68 14.27 -1.14
C TRP A 71 -2.87 14.53 -2.10
N PRO A 72 -4.00 15.10 -1.64
CA PRO A 72 -5.14 15.39 -2.49
C PRO A 72 -4.79 16.42 -3.58
N GLY A 73 -5.36 16.27 -4.77
CA GLY A 73 -5.22 17.22 -5.89
C GLY A 73 -3.87 17.22 -6.62
N LEU A 74 -2.87 16.47 -6.15
CA LEU A 74 -1.55 16.41 -6.77
C LEU A 74 -1.48 15.42 -7.93
N TRP A 75 -0.53 15.65 -8.85
CA TRP A 75 -0.18 14.68 -9.90
C TRP A 75 0.63 13.53 -9.31
N ASP A 76 0.34 12.32 -9.76
CA ASP A 76 0.93 11.07 -9.30
C ASP A 76 1.12 10.12 -10.50
N ILE A 77 1.80 9.00 -10.29
CA ILE A 77 1.98 7.94 -11.30
C ILE A 77 0.64 7.39 -11.80
N SER A 78 0.61 6.61 -12.89
CA SER A 78 -0.65 6.15 -13.51
C SER A 78 -1.61 5.47 -12.53
N SER A 79 -1.07 4.57 -11.68
CA SER A 79 -1.81 3.98 -10.56
C SER A 79 -0.84 3.53 -9.46
N ALA A 80 -1.24 3.67 -8.20
CA ALA A 80 -0.45 3.27 -7.03
C ALA A 80 -1.37 2.69 -5.95
N GLY A 81 -0.86 1.72 -5.18
CA GLY A 81 -1.59 1.12 -4.06
C GLY A 81 -0.68 0.34 -3.13
N HIS A 82 -1.20 -0.15 -2.01
CA HIS A 82 -0.44 -0.98 -1.09
C HIS A 82 -0.59 -2.46 -1.45
N ILE A 83 0.40 -3.27 -1.09
CA ILE A 83 0.27 -4.73 -1.16
C ILE A 83 -0.39 -5.19 0.14
N SER A 84 -1.58 -5.79 0.03
CA SER A 84 -2.27 -6.43 1.14
C SER A 84 -1.38 -7.46 1.84
N ALA A 85 -1.60 -7.68 3.13
CA ALA A 85 -0.84 -8.65 3.90
C ALA A 85 -0.85 -10.05 3.25
N GLY A 86 0.34 -10.60 3.01
CA GLY A 86 0.50 -11.91 2.36
C GLY A 86 0.43 -11.90 0.82
N ASP A 87 0.00 -10.80 0.19
CA ASP A 87 -0.11 -10.74 -1.27
C ASP A 87 1.23 -10.50 -1.97
N SER A 88 1.19 -10.67 -3.29
CA SER A 88 2.29 -10.38 -4.21
C SER A 88 2.02 -9.10 -4.99
N SER A 89 3.08 -8.47 -5.48
CA SER A 89 2.99 -7.27 -6.30
C SER A 89 2.20 -7.51 -7.60
N LEU A 90 2.40 -8.68 -8.22
CA LEU A 90 1.70 -9.02 -9.47
C LEU A 90 0.19 -9.20 -9.26
N LEU A 91 -0.24 -9.79 -8.13
CA LEU A 91 -1.66 -9.92 -7.82
C LEU A 91 -2.28 -8.55 -7.53
N THR A 92 -1.58 -7.71 -6.77
CA THR A 92 -2.02 -6.36 -6.40
C THR A 92 -2.14 -5.42 -7.62
N ALA A 93 -1.31 -5.62 -8.65
CA ALA A 93 -1.27 -4.77 -9.84
C ALA A 93 -2.40 -5.02 -10.86
N ARG A 94 -3.20 -6.08 -10.68
CA ARG A 94 -4.27 -6.49 -11.61
C ARG A 94 -5.54 -5.70 -11.41
#